data_AF-A0A1U7HSW3-F1
#
_entry.id   AF-A0A1U7HSW3-F1
#
_cell.length_a   1.000
_cell.length_b   1.000
_cell.length_c   1.000
_cell.angle_alpha   90.00
_cell.angle_beta   90.00
_cell.angle_gamma   90.00
#
_symmetry.space_group_name_H-M   'P 1'
#
loop_
_entity.id
_entity.type
_entity.pdbx_description
1 polymer ?
#
loop_
_entity_poly.entity_id
_entity_poly.type
_entity_poly.pdbx_seq_one_letter_code
_entity_poly.pdbx_strand_id
1 'polypeptide(L)'
;MKKLLLLIPAITLLTVLSTTNFRANAHDDSANIPHIDSHHNFPPTRADIVRHTFEIHVPKNSNPLTQVIIQVPEVVNWSNKTKDLVVTDGNGKKVTPNVSINGKVIVLSFAESIAPNTDLEIDIKNVRRVTLGNGPVYRLLAKLEGSETPIHLGTVGFRLK
;
A
#
# COMPACT_ATOMS: atom_id res chain seq x y z
N MET A 1 51.97 -24.80 39.25
CA MET A 1 51.95 -24.63 37.78
C MET A 1 50.59 -24.07 37.39
N LYS A 2 50.53 -22.77 37.04
CA LYS A 2 49.27 -22.03 36.80
C LYS A 2 48.84 -22.21 35.33
N LYS A 3 47.63 -22.72 35.09
CA LYS A 3 47.06 -22.91 33.74
C LYS A 3 46.42 -21.60 33.29
N LEU A 4 46.91 -21.04 32.19
CA LEU A 4 46.35 -19.85 31.55
C LEU A 4 45.30 -20.32 30.52
N LEU A 5 44.02 -20.07 30.78
CA LEU A 5 42.95 -20.27 29.80
C LEU A 5 42.76 -18.96 29.02
N LEU A 6 43.13 -18.95 27.75
CA LEU A 6 42.89 -17.82 26.85
C LEU A 6 41.54 -18.03 26.15
N LEU A 7 40.62 -17.11 26.41
CA LEU A 7 39.27 -17.03 25.84
C LEU A 7 39.36 -16.34 24.47
N ILE A 8 38.90 -17.00 23.40
CA ILE A 8 38.84 -16.44 22.04
C ILE A 8 37.43 -15.86 21.84
N PRO A 9 37.25 -14.56 21.53
CA PRO A 9 35.95 -14.07 21.10
C PRO A 9 35.74 -14.37 19.61
N ALA A 10 34.73 -15.17 19.29
CA ALA A 10 34.24 -15.36 17.93
C ALA A 10 33.38 -14.14 17.52
N ILE A 11 33.81 -13.40 16.51
CA ILE A 11 33.04 -12.31 15.90
C ILE A 11 32.05 -12.95 14.91
N THR A 12 30.77 -12.97 15.25
CA THR A 12 29.70 -13.40 14.34
C THR A 12 29.27 -12.21 13.47
N LEU A 13 29.59 -12.26 12.18
CA LEU A 13 29.18 -11.25 11.21
C LEU A 13 27.73 -11.52 10.78
N LEU A 14 26.80 -10.68 11.22
CA LEU A 14 25.39 -10.76 10.84
C LEU A 14 25.19 -10.13 9.45
N THR A 15 25.11 -10.94 8.41
CA THR A 15 24.81 -10.47 7.05
C THR A 15 23.30 -10.27 6.88
N VAL A 16 22.87 -9.01 6.83
CA VAL A 16 21.49 -8.66 6.47
C VAL A 16 21.37 -8.80 4.95
N LEU A 17 20.70 -9.85 4.48
CA LEU A 17 20.35 -10.02 3.07
C LEU A 17 19.27 -9.00 2.71
N SER A 18 19.65 -7.89 2.08
CA SER A 18 18.74 -7.00 1.38
C SER A 18 18.26 -7.70 0.11
N THR A 19 17.09 -8.33 0.19
CA THR A 19 16.41 -8.83 -1.01
C THR A 19 15.87 -7.63 -1.79
N THR A 20 16.53 -7.26 -2.88
CA THR A 20 15.96 -6.38 -3.90
C THR A 20 14.87 -7.16 -4.60
N ASN A 21 13.63 -6.98 -4.16
CA ASN A 21 12.48 -7.51 -4.87
C ASN A 21 12.28 -6.64 -6.11
N PHE A 22 12.92 -7.02 -7.23
CA PHE A 22 12.59 -6.43 -8.53
C PHE A 22 11.17 -6.88 -8.88
N ARG A 23 10.22 -5.98 -8.69
CA ARG A 23 8.80 -6.16 -9.03
C ARG A 23 8.59 -5.63 -10.44
N ALA A 24 7.97 -6.45 -11.30
CA ALA A 24 7.49 -5.99 -12.58
C ALA A 24 6.20 -5.19 -12.35
N ASN A 25 6.25 -3.87 -12.53
CA ASN A 25 5.08 -2.99 -12.49
C ASN A 25 4.65 -2.67 -13.93
N ALA A 26 3.34 -2.55 -14.16
CA ALA A 26 2.77 -2.17 -15.45
C ALA A 26 2.75 -0.64 -15.61
N HIS A 27 3.91 -0.01 -15.42
CA HIS A 27 4.07 1.44 -15.41
C HIS A 27 3.80 2.01 -16.82
N ASP A 28 2.79 2.86 -16.95
CA ASP A 28 2.44 3.52 -18.22
C ASP A 28 2.40 5.04 -18.08
N ASP A 29 3.52 5.70 -18.38
CA ASP A 29 3.65 7.15 -18.38
C ASP A 29 2.83 7.84 -19.49
N SER A 30 2.31 7.09 -20.47
CA SER A 30 1.51 7.64 -21.57
C SER A 30 0.04 7.85 -21.18
N ALA A 31 -0.39 7.29 -20.06
CA ALA A 31 -1.74 7.47 -19.55
C ALA A 31 -2.02 8.93 -19.13
N ASN A 32 -3.30 9.33 -19.20
CA ASN A 32 -3.76 10.66 -18.79
C ASN A 32 -4.57 10.61 -17.48
N ILE A 33 -4.71 9.44 -16.87
CA ILE A 33 -5.45 9.22 -15.64
C ILE A 33 -4.63 8.34 -14.68
N PRO A 34 -4.74 8.55 -13.36
CA PRO A 34 -4.11 7.66 -12.41
C PRO A 34 -4.59 6.22 -12.59
N HIS A 35 -3.72 5.28 -12.24
CA HIS A 35 -4.01 3.86 -12.33
C HIS A 35 -3.25 3.10 -11.24
N ILE A 36 -3.58 1.82 -11.11
CA ILE A 36 -2.98 0.93 -10.11
C ILE A 36 -1.84 0.18 -10.78
N ASP A 37 -0.61 0.47 -10.37
CA ASP A 37 0.60 -0.20 -10.90
C ASP A 37 0.76 -1.59 -10.31
N SER A 38 0.43 -1.73 -9.02
CA SER A 38 0.64 -2.95 -8.27
C SER A 38 -0.21 -3.05 -7.02
N HIS A 39 -0.25 -4.25 -6.46
CA HIS A 39 -0.84 -4.51 -5.15
C HIS A 39 -0.21 -5.76 -4.54
N HIS A 40 -0.07 -5.77 -3.23
CA HIS A 40 0.54 -6.90 -2.53
C HIS A 40 0.14 -6.94 -1.06
N ASN A 41 0.32 -8.10 -0.44
CA ASN A 41 0.12 -8.27 0.99
C ASN A 41 1.39 -8.63 1.73
N PHE A 42 1.50 -8.18 2.98
CA PHE A 42 2.62 -8.52 3.85
C PHE A 42 2.14 -8.84 5.27
N PRO A 43 2.64 -9.92 5.90
CA PRO A 43 3.51 -10.95 5.31
C PRO A 43 2.75 -11.83 4.31
N PRO A 44 3.44 -12.39 3.28
CA PRO A 44 2.78 -13.07 2.17
C PRO A 44 2.09 -14.39 2.57
N THR A 45 2.52 -15.05 3.64
CA THR A 45 1.98 -16.37 4.07
C THR A 45 1.93 -16.50 5.60
N ARG A 46 1.06 -17.39 6.11
CA ARG A 46 1.04 -17.91 7.49
C ARG A 46 0.76 -16.91 8.62
N ALA A 47 0.32 -15.69 8.31
CA ALA A 47 -0.12 -14.73 9.32
C ALA A 47 -1.63 -14.46 9.21
N ASP A 48 -2.32 -14.50 10.34
CA ASP A 48 -3.74 -14.18 10.44
C ASP A 48 -4.03 -12.70 10.24
N ILE A 49 -3.05 -11.85 10.52
CA ILE A 49 -3.10 -10.40 10.32
C ILE A 49 -2.10 -10.04 9.23
N VAL A 50 -2.58 -9.33 8.22
CA VAL A 50 -1.80 -8.88 7.07
C VAL A 50 -2.00 -7.38 6.86
N ARG A 51 -1.11 -6.82 6.07
CA ARG A 51 -1.24 -5.51 5.45
C ARG A 51 -1.62 -5.70 3.99
N HIS A 52 -2.60 -4.94 3.52
CA HIS A 52 -2.92 -4.82 2.10
C HIS A 52 -2.36 -3.51 1.59
N THR A 53 -1.57 -3.58 0.53
CA THR A 53 -0.87 -2.45 -0.05
C THR A 53 -1.32 -2.25 -1.50
N PHE A 54 -1.61 -1.00 -1.86
CA PHE A 54 -1.95 -0.56 -3.20
C PHE A 54 -0.90 0.44 -3.68
N GLU A 55 -0.34 0.22 -4.87
CA GLU A 55 0.59 1.15 -5.52
C GLU A 55 -0.19 1.86 -6.64
N ILE A 56 -0.36 3.18 -6.51
CA ILE A 56 -1.07 4.03 -7.46
C ILE A 56 -0.07 4.95 -8.13
N HIS A 57 -0.07 4.97 -9.45
CA HIS A 57 0.71 5.92 -10.23
C HIS A 57 -0.19 7.05 -10.71
N VAL A 58 0.27 8.30 -10.56
CA VAL A 58 -0.32 9.50 -11.17
C VAL A 58 0.55 9.89 -12.36
N PRO A 59 0.12 9.64 -13.62
CA PRO A 59 0.93 9.91 -14.81
C PRO A 59 1.29 11.37 -15.00
N LYS A 60 2.37 11.62 -15.72
CA LYS A 60 2.86 12.97 -16.04
C LYS A 60 1.82 13.87 -16.72
N ASN A 61 0.97 13.31 -17.56
CA ASN A 61 -0.06 14.03 -18.32
C ASN A 61 -1.42 14.07 -17.61
N SER A 62 -1.51 13.56 -16.38
CA SER A 62 -2.74 13.62 -15.58
C SER A 62 -2.92 14.99 -14.92
N ASN A 63 -4.15 15.34 -14.58
CA ASN A 63 -4.39 16.38 -13.58
C ASN A 63 -3.92 15.92 -12.19
N PRO A 64 -3.61 16.86 -11.28
CA PRO A 64 -3.28 16.54 -9.89
C PRO A 64 -4.39 15.74 -9.19
N LEU A 65 -3.99 14.78 -8.36
CA LEU A 65 -4.88 13.89 -7.62
C LEU A 65 -5.27 14.53 -6.27
N THR A 66 -6.57 14.76 -6.06
CA THR A 66 -7.09 15.42 -4.85
C THR A 66 -7.65 14.43 -3.84
N GLN A 67 -8.19 13.30 -4.31
CA GLN A 67 -8.75 12.27 -3.42
C GLN A 67 -8.55 10.85 -3.96
N VAL A 68 -8.36 9.89 -3.06
CA VAL A 68 -8.50 8.46 -3.34
C VAL A 68 -9.64 7.88 -2.52
N ILE A 69 -10.50 7.11 -3.16
CA ILE A 69 -11.64 6.44 -2.54
C ILE A 69 -11.43 4.94 -2.67
N ILE A 70 -11.45 4.23 -1.55
CA ILE A 70 -11.25 2.79 -1.48
C ILE A 70 -12.53 2.16 -0.97
N GLN A 71 -13.15 1.35 -1.82
CA GLN A 71 -14.28 0.50 -1.43
C GLN A 71 -13.71 -0.83 -0.96
N VAL A 72 -13.79 -1.04 0.34
CA VAL A 72 -13.38 -2.27 1.03
C VAL A 72 -14.48 -3.32 0.87
N PRO A 73 -14.18 -4.55 0.40
CA PRO A 73 -15.21 -5.56 0.26
C PRO A 73 -15.70 -6.06 1.63
N GLU A 74 -16.95 -6.54 1.69
CA GLU A 74 -17.58 -6.98 2.94
C GLU A 74 -16.78 -8.07 3.68
N VAL A 75 -16.17 -8.98 2.92
CA VAL A 75 -15.36 -10.10 3.45
C VAL A 75 -14.11 -9.63 4.21
N VAL A 76 -13.69 -8.37 4.05
CA VAL A 76 -12.51 -7.83 4.74
C VAL A 76 -12.90 -7.34 6.13
N ASN A 77 -12.25 -7.93 7.13
CA ASN A 77 -12.27 -7.43 8.49
C ASN A 77 -10.96 -6.70 8.78
N TRP A 78 -11.04 -5.41 9.05
CA TRP A 78 -9.92 -4.58 9.46
C TRP A 78 -10.36 -3.65 10.59
N SER A 79 -9.44 -2.94 11.21
CA SER A 79 -9.71 -2.20 12.44
C SER A 79 -10.65 -1.00 12.29
N ASN A 80 -10.87 -0.51 11.07
CA ASN A 80 -11.54 0.76 10.79
C ASN A 80 -10.91 1.98 11.52
N LYS A 81 -9.63 1.90 11.89
CA LYS A 81 -8.92 2.98 12.58
C LYS A 81 -8.08 3.76 11.58
N THR A 82 -8.18 5.08 11.60
CA THR A 82 -7.38 5.97 10.72
C THR A 82 -5.88 5.75 10.87
N LYS A 83 -5.39 5.40 12.07
CA LYS A 83 -3.97 5.08 12.32
C LYS A 83 -3.44 3.85 11.59
N ASP A 84 -4.34 2.96 11.17
CA ASP A 84 -3.99 1.74 10.43
C ASP A 84 -3.99 1.99 8.92
N LEU A 85 -4.27 3.23 8.49
CA LEU A 85 -4.08 3.69 7.13
C LEU A 85 -2.76 4.47 7.06
N VAL A 86 -1.87 4.06 6.17
CA VAL A 86 -0.62 4.76 5.91
C VAL A 86 -0.55 5.07 4.42
N VAL A 87 -0.18 6.30 4.10
CA VAL A 87 0.08 6.73 2.72
C VAL A 87 1.49 7.25 2.64
N THR A 88 2.23 6.81 1.64
CA THR A 88 3.59 7.28 1.35
C THR A 88 3.71 7.63 -0.13
N ASP A 89 4.65 8.51 -0.46
CA ASP A 89 5.06 8.74 -1.85
C ASP A 89 6.04 7.67 -2.35
N GLY A 90 6.42 7.73 -3.63
CA GLY A 90 7.41 6.83 -4.25
C GLY A 90 8.80 6.84 -3.61
N ASN A 91 9.11 7.84 -2.77
CA ASN A 91 10.36 7.89 -1.99
C ASN A 91 10.19 7.32 -0.57
N GLY A 92 9.00 6.78 -0.24
CA GLY A 92 8.65 6.29 1.08
C GLY A 92 8.38 7.38 2.11
N LYS A 93 8.31 8.66 1.69
CA LYS A 93 7.97 9.77 2.59
C LYS A 93 6.48 9.73 2.89
N LYS A 94 6.14 9.87 4.16
CA LYS A 94 4.75 9.88 4.62
C LYS A 94 3.96 11.06 4.04
N VAL A 95 2.82 10.76 3.43
CA VAL A 95 1.79 11.71 3.03
C VAL A 95 0.66 11.63 4.06
N THR A 96 0.17 12.77 4.54
CA THR A 96 -0.87 12.82 5.57
C THR A 96 -2.18 13.34 4.97
N PRO A 97 -3.04 12.47 4.43
CA PRO A 97 -4.37 12.87 3.98
C PRO A 97 -5.32 13.08 5.17
N ASN A 98 -6.36 13.87 4.94
CA ASN A 98 -7.56 13.85 5.76
C ASN A 98 -8.34 12.57 5.48
N VAL A 99 -8.46 11.71 6.49
CA VAL A 99 -9.08 10.39 6.35
C VAL A 99 -10.52 10.43 6.88
N SER A 100 -11.46 10.02 6.04
CA SER A 100 -12.84 9.72 6.44
C SER A 100 -13.14 8.25 6.19
N ILE A 101 -13.81 7.60 7.14
CA ILE A 101 -14.21 6.20 7.05
C ILE A 101 -15.72 6.15 7.25
N ASN A 102 -16.44 5.74 6.21
CA ASN A 102 -17.90 5.57 6.25
C ASN A 102 -18.24 4.11 5.91
N GLY A 103 -18.41 3.28 6.94
CA GLY A 103 -18.61 1.85 6.78
C GLY A 103 -17.44 1.19 6.06
N LYS A 104 -17.70 0.67 4.86
CA LYS A 104 -16.71 0.01 3.99
C LYS A 104 -16.08 0.95 2.96
N VAL A 105 -16.31 2.25 3.05
CA VAL A 105 -15.72 3.25 2.16
C VAL A 105 -14.69 4.07 2.94
N ILE A 106 -13.44 4.06 2.45
CA ILE A 106 -12.37 4.92 2.96
C ILE A 106 -12.19 6.05 1.94
N VAL A 107 -12.18 7.29 2.42
CA VAL A 107 -11.89 8.48 1.61
C VAL A 107 -10.62 9.13 2.14
N LEU A 108 -9.60 9.23 1.30
CA LEU A 108 -8.35 9.90 1.56
C LEU A 108 -8.35 11.22 0.79
N SER A 109 -8.51 12.34 1.49
CA SER A 109 -8.49 13.68 0.87
C SER A 109 -7.16 14.36 1.14
N PHE A 110 -6.43 14.75 0.10
CA PHE A 110 -5.15 15.43 0.25
C PHE A 110 -5.36 16.93 0.41
N ALA A 111 -4.74 17.53 1.42
CA ALA A 111 -4.83 18.98 1.66
C ALA A 111 -4.13 19.76 0.54
N GLU A 112 -3.00 19.23 0.07
CA GLU A 112 -2.34 19.65 -1.16
C GLU A 112 -2.52 18.53 -2.18
N SER A 113 -2.95 18.87 -3.39
CA SER A 113 -3.11 17.90 -4.47
C SER A 113 -1.79 17.17 -4.74
N ILE A 114 -1.86 15.87 -4.98
CA ILE A 114 -0.70 15.07 -5.36
C ILE A 114 -0.37 15.38 -6.82
N ALA A 115 0.85 15.84 -7.04
CA ALA A 115 1.30 16.27 -8.35
C ALA A 115 1.34 15.10 -9.36
N PRO A 116 1.17 15.39 -10.66
CA PRO A 116 1.46 14.43 -11.73
C PRO A 116 2.89 13.90 -11.64
N ASN A 117 3.14 12.74 -12.26
CA ASN A 117 4.41 12.03 -12.20
C ASN A 117 4.83 11.64 -10.77
N THR A 118 3.86 11.17 -9.98
CA THR A 118 4.08 10.76 -8.58
C THR A 118 3.50 9.38 -8.33
N ASP A 119 4.24 8.55 -7.61
CA ASP A 119 3.75 7.28 -7.08
C ASP A 119 3.25 7.44 -5.65
N LEU A 120 2.17 6.73 -5.33
CA LEU A 120 1.62 6.63 -3.99
C LEU A 120 1.50 5.17 -3.59
N GLU A 121 1.94 4.86 -2.38
CA GLU A 121 1.68 3.59 -1.73
C GLU A 121 0.65 3.82 -0.62
N ILE A 122 -0.42 3.03 -0.64
CA ILE A 122 -1.49 3.06 0.35
C ILE A 122 -1.56 1.71 1.05
N ASP A 123 -1.33 1.74 2.35
CA ASP A 123 -1.36 0.59 3.25
C ASP A 123 -2.64 0.59 4.09
N ILE A 124 -3.38 -0.52 4.07
CA ILE A 124 -4.37 -0.87 5.08
C ILE A 124 -3.75 -1.94 5.99
N LYS A 125 -3.44 -1.55 7.23
CA LYS A 125 -2.84 -2.40 8.26
C LYS A 125 -3.90 -3.15 9.05
N ASN A 126 -3.46 -4.15 9.80
CA ASN A 126 -4.29 -4.92 10.71
C ASN A 126 -5.52 -5.55 10.04
N VAL A 127 -5.36 -6.00 8.79
CA VAL A 127 -6.40 -6.69 8.04
C VAL A 127 -6.37 -8.16 8.42
N ARG A 128 -7.49 -8.70 8.90
CA ARG A 128 -7.65 -10.13 9.13
C ARG A 128 -7.66 -10.85 7.78
N ARG A 129 -6.79 -11.84 7.63
CA ARG A 129 -6.70 -12.67 6.43
C ARG A 129 -8.05 -13.34 6.20
N VAL A 130 -8.55 -13.19 4.97
CA VAL A 130 -9.69 -13.97 4.48
C VAL A 130 -9.15 -15.34 4.10
N THR A 131 -9.77 -16.42 4.59
CA THR A 131 -9.34 -17.81 4.36
C THR A 131 -10.37 -18.65 3.62
N LEU A 132 -11.57 -18.11 3.38
CA LEU A 132 -12.70 -18.80 2.75
C LEU A 132 -13.27 -17.98 1.60
N GLY A 133 -13.81 -18.68 0.60
CA GLY A 133 -14.52 -18.08 -0.54
C GLY A 133 -13.59 -17.52 -1.63
N ASN A 134 -14.03 -16.47 -2.30
CA ASN A 134 -13.20 -15.72 -3.23
C ASN A 134 -12.49 -14.63 -2.41
N GLY A 135 -11.15 -14.55 -2.52
CA GLY A 135 -10.35 -13.56 -1.79
C GLY A 135 -10.85 -12.12 -2.01
N PRO A 136 -10.45 -11.17 -1.16
CA PRO A 136 -11.07 -9.85 -1.15
C PRO A 136 -10.73 -9.06 -2.41
N VAL A 137 -11.76 -8.48 -3.05
CA VAL A 137 -11.63 -7.60 -4.22
C VAL A 137 -12.05 -6.18 -3.85
N TYR A 138 -11.06 -5.27 -3.84
CA TYR A 138 -11.24 -3.84 -3.61
C TYR A 138 -11.60 -3.13 -4.91
N ARG A 139 -12.33 -2.02 -4.81
CA ARG A 139 -12.51 -1.06 -5.91
C ARG A 139 -11.90 0.27 -5.51
N LEU A 140 -11.08 0.83 -6.38
CA LEU A 140 -10.40 2.09 -6.13
C LEU A 140 -10.90 3.14 -7.13
N LEU A 141 -11.18 4.34 -6.62
CA LEU A 141 -11.55 5.50 -7.41
C LEU A 141 -10.65 6.69 -7.03
N ALA A 142 -10.55 7.66 -7.92
CA ALA A 142 -9.81 8.90 -7.72
C ALA A 142 -10.66 10.11 -8.06
N LYS A 143 -10.46 11.22 -7.33
CA LYS A 143 -10.91 12.55 -7.76
C LYS A 143 -9.67 13.34 -8.20
N LEU A 144 -9.78 13.96 -9.38
CA LEU A 144 -8.74 14.82 -9.93
C LEU A 144 -9.15 16.28 -9.75
N GLU A 145 -8.17 17.17 -9.72
CA GLU A 145 -8.42 18.61 -9.76
C GLU A 145 -9.22 18.98 -11.03
N GLY A 146 -10.24 19.84 -10.86
CA GLY A 146 -11.15 20.25 -11.93
C GLY A 146 -12.21 19.21 -12.31
N SER A 147 -12.22 18.02 -11.71
CA SER A 147 -13.28 17.01 -11.92
C SER A 147 -14.18 16.91 -10.69
N GLU A 148 -15.50 17.02 -10.87
CA GLU A 148 -16.45 16.79 -9.77
C GLU A 148 -16.76 15.31 -9.52
N THR A 149 -16.63 14.48 -10.56
CA THR A 149 -16.94 13.06 -10.50
C THR A 149 -15.68 12.22 -10.30
N PRO A 150 -15.68 11.27 -9.34
CA PRO A 150 -14.60 10.32 -9.20
C PRO A 150 -14.51 9.39 -10.43
N ILE A 151 -13.27 9.09 -10.86
CA ILE A 151 -12.96 8.13 -11.92
C ILE A 151 -12.55 6.79 -11.32
N HIS A 152 -12.83 5.69 -12.03
CA HIS A 152 -12.47 4.36 -11.57
C HIS A 152 -11.01 4.03 -11.91
N LEU A 153 -10.20 3.74 -10.89
CA LEU A 153 -8.78 3.37 -11.06
C LEU A 153 -8.62 1.89 -11.41
N GLY A 154 -9.55 1.05 -10.95
CA GLY A 154 -9.49 -0.40 -11.16
C GLY A 154 -9.98 -1.19 -9.96
N THR A 155 -9.87 -2.51 -10.09
CA THR A 155 -10.20 -3.46 -9.02
C THR A 155 -8.96 -4.26 -8.63
N VAL A 156 -8.76 -4.46 -7.34
CA VAL A 156 -7.58 -5.15 -6.79
C VAL A 156 -8.02 -6.36 -5.98
N GLY A 157 -7.58 -7.56 -6.37
CA GLY A 157 -7.91 -8.81 -5.70
C GLY A 157 -6.73 -9.39 -4.94
N PHE A 158 -6.88 -9.67 -3.65
CA PHE A 158 -5.88 -10.44 -2.90
C PHE A 158 -6.21 -11.92 -2.91
N ARG A 159 -5.24 -12.75 -3.28
CA ARG A 159 -5.41 -14.21 -3.32
C ARG A 159 -5.43 -14.82 -1.92
N LEU A 160 -6.23 -15.86 -1.76
CA LEU A 160 -6.14 -16.77 -0.62
C LEU A 160 -4.79 -17.52 -0.72
N LYS A 161 -4.03 -17.56 0.38
CA LYS A 161 -2.79 -18.33 0.51
C LYS A 161 -2.75 -19.01 1.85
#